data_AF-A0A7W9PJU9-F1
#
_entry.id   AF-A0A7W9PJU9-F1
#
_cell.length_a   1.000
_cell.length_b   1.000
_cell.length_c   1.000
_cell.angle_alpha   90.00
_cell.angle_beta   90.00
_cell.angle_gamma   90.00
#
_symmetry.space_group_name_H-M   'P 1'
#
loop_
_entity.id
_entity.type
_entity.pdbx_description
1 polymer ?
#
loop_
_entity_poly.entity_id
_entity_poly.type
_entity_poly.pdbx_seq_one_letter_code
_entity_poly.pdbx_strand_id
1 'polypeptide(L)' 'MMVDRDPGRERAVADRAARAGYRLVRGPGDWVLVDAADGVALHAAASLDLIERWLSE' A
#
# COMPACT_ATOMS: atom_id res chain seq x y z
N MET A 1 -9.01 -17.71 -9.98
CA MET A 1 -8.68 -16.56 -9.11
C MET A 1 -7.35 -16.01 -9.59
N MET A 2 -7.38 -15.07 -10.53
CA MET A 2 -6.18 -14.44 -11.08
C MET A 2 -5.90 -13.25 -10.18
N VAL A 3 -4.86 -13.33 -9.35
CA VAL A 3 -4.37 -12.16 -8.61
C VAL A 3 -3.86 -11.18 -9.66
N ASP A 4 -4.52 -10.03 -9.76
CA ASP A 4 -4.17 -8.89 -10.59
C ASP A 4 -2.76 -8.41 -10.19
N ARG A 5 -1.74 -9.07 -10.74
CA ARG A 5 -0.34 -8.73 -10.55
C ARG A 5 -0.01 -7.69 -11.60
N ASP A 6 -0.57 -6.50 -11.42
CA ASP A 6 -0.25 -5.36 -12.26
C ASP A 6 0.87 -4.55 -11.59
N PRO A 7 2.14 -4.80 -11.96
CA PRO A 7 3.28 -4.13 -11.32
C PRO A 7 3.24 -2.60 -11.53
N GLY A 8 2.50 -2.12 -12.55
CA GLY A 8 2.26 -0.70 -12.76
C GLY A 8 1.38 -0.10 -11.66
N ARG A 9 0.33 -0.82 -11.26
CA ARG A 9 -0.55 -0.41 -10.18
C ARG A 9 0.18 -0.39 -8.84
N GLU A 10 0.92 -1.46 -8.51
CA GLU A 10 1.75 -1.53 -7.29
C GLU A 10 2.67 -0.30 -7.16
N ARG A 11 3.32 0.08 -8.27
CA ARG A 11 4.23 1.23 -8.31
C ARG A 11 3.50 2.56 -8.11
N ALA A 12 2.33 2.73 -8.73
CA ALA A 12 1.53 3.95 -8.58
C ALA A 12 1.05 4.15 -7.13
N VAL A 13 0.59 3.09 -6.48
CA VAL A 13 0.18 3.13 -5.06
C VAL A 13 1.37 3.41 -4.16
N ALA A 14 2.52 2.79 -4.43
CA ALA A 14 3.74 3.07 -3.66
C ALA A 14 4.22 4.52 -3.82
N ASP A 15 4.17 5.10 -5.03
CA ASP A 15 4.53 6.51 -5.25
C ASP A 15 3.58 7.46 -4.50
N ARG A 16 2.28 7.15 -4.53
CA ARG A 16 1.27 7.92 -3.79
C ARG A 16 1.45 7.83 -2.28
N ALA A 17 1.69 6.62 -1.76
CA ALA A 17 2.02 6.41 -0.36
C ALA A 17 3.24 7.25 0.03
N ALA A 18 4.31 7.19 -0.76
CA ALA A 18 5.54 7.95 -0.51
C ALA A 18 5.31 9.46 -0.47
N ARG A 19 4.49 10.01 -1.36
CA ARG A 19 4.11 11.44 -1.36
C ARG A 19 3.35 11.87 -0.12
N ALA A 20 2.58 10.95 0.47
CA ALA A 20 1.81 11.19 1.69
C ALA A 20 2.61 10.91 2.98
N GLY A 21 3.90 10.54 2.88
CA GLY A 21 4.72 10.21 4.04
C GLY A 21 4.56 8.77 4.53
N TYR A 22 4.07 7.88 3.66
CA TYR A 22 3.89 6.46 3.97
C TYR A 22 4.77 5.59 3.06
N ARG A 23 5.03 4.37 3.50
CA ARG A 23 5.72 3.33 2.73
C ARG A 23 4.79 2.14 2.57
N LEU A 24 4.67 1.67 1.33
CA LEU A 24 3.92 0.47 1.02
C LEU A 24 4.84 -0.75 1.16
N VAL A 25 4.44 -1.70 2.00
CA VAL A 25 5.16 -2.96 2.25
C VAL A 25 4.26 -4.14 1.90
N ARG A 26 4.82 -5.14 1.21
CA ARG A 26 4.12 -6.39 0.90
C ARG A 26 4.47 -7.45 1.94
N GLY A 27 3.47 -7.88 2.71
CA GLY A 27 3.56 -9.04 3.59
C GLY A 27 3.25 -10.36 2.86
N PRO A 28 3.30 -11.50 3.59
CA PRO A 28 3.06 -12.83 3.02
C PRO A 28 1.62 -13.07 2.53
N GLY A 29 0.68 -12.16 2.81
CA GLY A 29 -0.71 -12.21 2.34
C GLY A 29 -1.30 -10.81 2.11
N ASP A 30 -0.86 -9.83 2.88
CA ASP A 30 -1.47 -8.50 2.95
C ASP A 30 -0.53 -7.38 2.51
N TRP A 31 -1.10 -6.27 2.10
CA TRP A 31 -0.44 -5.00 1.89
C TRP A 31 -0.47 -4.20 3.18
N VAL A 32 0.66 -3.62 3.56
CA VAL A 32 0.79 -2.84 4.78
C VAL A 32 1.31 -1.46 4.42
N LEU A 33 0.55 -0.44 4.79
CA LEU A 33 1.01 0.94 4.87
C LEU A 33 1.70 1.13 6.21
N VAL A 34 2.98 1.48 6.14
CA VAL A 34 3.78 1.90 7.28
C VAL A 34 4.07 3.38 7.18
N ASP A 35 4.06 4.05 8.32
CA ASP A 35 4.50 5.43 8.42
C ASP A 35 5.98 5.55 8.00
N ALA A 36 6.33 6.53 7.16
CA ALA A 36 7.71 6.68 6.70
C ALA A 36 8.61 7.35 7.74
N ALA A 37 8.06 8.07 8.72
CA ALA A 37 8.80 8.71 9.79
C ALA A 37 9.15 7.72 10.91
N ASP A 38 8.17 6.97 11.41
CA ASP A 38 8.36 6.09 12.58
C ASP A 38 8.36 4.59 12.22
N GLY A 39 8.02 4.23 10.97
CA GLY A 39 7.99 2.82 10.54
C GLY A 39 6.82 2.02 11.11
N VAL A 40 5.85 2.67 11.74
CA VAL A 40 4.70 2.03 12.39
C VAL A 40 3.66 1.62 11.35
N ALA A 41 3.13 0.41 11.45
CA ALA A 41 2.06 -0.05 10.56
C ALA A 41 0.77 0.72 10.86
N LEU A 42 0.33 1.53 9.90
CA LEU A 42 -0.88 2.35 10.00
C LEU A 42 -2.10 1.61 9.48
N HIS A 43 -1.94 0.86 8.39
CA HIS A 43 -3.06 0.16 7.76
C HIS A 43 -2.60 -1.12 7.07
N ALA A 44 -3.34 -2.21 7.25
CA ALA A 44 -3.10 -3.48 6.58
C ALA A 44 -4.36 -3.91 5.83
N ALA A 45 -4.20 -4.34 4.59
CA ALA A 45 -5.31 -4.73 3.73
C ALA A 45 -4.94 -5.89 2.80
N ALA A 46 -5.90 -6.76 2.52
CA ALA A 46 -5.71 -7.90 1.62
C ALA A 46 -5.45 -7.48 0.15
N SER A 47 -5.82 -6.26 -0.24
CA SER A 47 -5.77 -5.77 -1.63
C SER A 47 -5.28 -4.32 -1.70
N LEU A 48 -4.58 -3.98 -2.80
CA LEU A 48 -4.16 -2.61 -3.09
C LEU A 48 -5.33 -1.62 -3.19
N ASP A 49 -6.49 -2.08 -3.64
CA ASP A 49 -7.70 -1.24 -3.75
C ASP A 49 -8.08 -0.58 -2.43
N LEU A 50 -7.96 -1.33 -1.33
CA LEU A 50 -8.23 -0.83 0.02
C LEU A 50 -7.17 0.18 0.49
N ILE A 51 -5.90 -0.07 0.14
CA ILE A 51 -4.79 0.87 0.37
C ILE A 51 -5.03 2.18 -0.40
N GLU A 52 -5.45 2.09 -1.66
CA GLU A 52 -5.73 3.25 -2.50
C GLU A 52 -6.88 4.10 -1.99
N ARG A 53 -7.94 3.44 -1.51
CA ARG A 53 -9.07 4.11 -0.86
C ARG A 53 -8.61 4.84 0.40
N TRP A 54 -7.81 4.20 1.25
CA TRP A 54 -7.25 4.83 2.44
C TRP A 54 -6.36 6.04 2.11
N LEU A 55 -5.56 5.98 1.03
CA LEU A 55 -4.76 7.11 0.55
C LEU A 55 -5.56 8.21 -0.18
N SER A 56 -6.86 8.01 -0.39
CA SER A 56 -7.77 8.95 -1.07
C SER A 56 -8.79 9.60 -0.16
N GLU A 57 -8.90 9.13 1.09
CA GLU A 57 -9.66 9.78 2.16
C GLU A 57 -8.87 10.95 2.75
#